data_AF-A0A1R2BJ88-F1
#
_entry.id   AF-A0A1R2BJ88-F1
#
_cell.length_a   1.000
_cell.length_b   1.000
_cell.length_c   1.000
_cell.angle_alpha   90.00
_cell.angle_beta   90.00
_cell.angle_gamma   90.00
#
_symmetry.space_group_name_H-M   'P 1'
#
loop_
_entity.id
_entity.type
_entity.pdbx_description
1 polymer ?
#
loop_
_entity_poly.entity_id
_entity_poly.type
_entity_poly.pdbx_seq_one_letter_code
_entity_poly.pdbx_strand_id
1 'polypeptide(L)'
;MQFYRYRKTWTLEEDLVLKELADLYKGKNWVKIAHDVSIRINKTRTGKQCRERWTNKLKSDAESNDWTNEDIRKLFEIQGKIGNKWSEILPFFPRRSKNSIKNFFYSTIRRNIRRFNAGKTEDEKIKGEVKEFIKIPEIREILICEKSCEKSLLREKKLSDDGFWSMKMINDRLLDCPNNENIEDFGLLEIDENKSYEDENSPPLIDQSILWE
;
A
#
# COMPACT_ATOMS: atom_id res chain seq x y z
N MET A 1 26.16 -5.01 -12.79
CA MET A 1 25.72 -6.09 -11.89
C MET A 1 24.42 -5.62 -11.24
N GLN A 2 23.27 -6.13 -11.67
CA GLN A 2 21.98 -5.71 -11.11
C GLN A 2 21.85 -6.25 -9.68
N PHE A 3 21.81 -5.36 -8.69
CA PHE A 3 21.54 -5.74 -7.30
C PHE A 3 20.04 -6.03 -7.15
N TYR A 4 19.66 -7.30 -7.27
CA TYR A 4 18.31 -7.74 -6.91
C TYR A 4 18.07 -7.46 -5.41
N ARG A 5 17.21 -6.48 -5.10
CA ARG A 5 16.75 -6.22 -3.72
C ARG A 5 15.74 -7.31 -3.33
N TYR A 6 16.24 -8.41 -2.76
CA TYR A 6 15.37 -9.43 -2.15
C TYR A 6 14.58 -8.83 -0.98
N ARG A 7 13.25 -9.03 -0.96
CA ARG A 7 12.41 -8.66 0.19
C ARG A 7 12.82 -9.54 1.38
N LYS A 8 13.46 -8.94 2.38
CA LYS A 8 13.84 -9.64 3.62
C LYS A 8 12.63 -9.76 4.54
N THR A 9 11.93 -10.89 4.46
CA THR A 9 10.85 -11.27 5.40
C THR A 9 11.35 -11.24 6.85
N TRP A 10 10.49 -10.77 7.75
CA TRP A 10 10.72 -10.76 9.20
C TRP A 10 10.29 -12.10 9.79
N THR A 11 11.17 -12.74 10.55
CA THR A 11 10.83 -13.95 11.30
C THR A 11 10.21 -13.60 12.65
N LEU A 12 9.56 -14.59 13.29
CA LEU A 12 9.04 -14.41 14.65
C LEU A 12 10.15 -14.07 15.65
N GLU A 13 11.32 -14.68 15.51
CA GLU A 13 12.50 -14.39 16.33
C GLU A 13 12.96 -12.93 16.15
N GLU A 14 13.00 -12.45 14.90
CA GLU A 14 13.32 -11.05 14.62
C GLU A 14 12.30 -10.08 15.24
N ASP A 15 11.01 -10.42 15.20
CA ASP A 15 9.95 -9.62 15.80
C ASP A 15 10.04 -9.59 17.32
N LEU A 16 10.34 -10.72 17.96
CA LEU A 16 10.52 -10.80 19.42
C LEU A 16 11.69 -9.95 19.89
N VAL A 17 12.85 -10.07 19.22
CA VAL A 17 14.05 -9.28 19.54
C VAL A 17 13.83 -7.79 19.26
N LEU A 18 13.19 -7.46 18.14
CA LEU A 18 12.86 -6.07 17.82
C LEU A 18 11.89 -5.48 18.85
N LYS A 19 10.90 -6.25 19.33
CA LYS A 19 9.96 -5.81 20.34
C LYS A 19 10.64 -5.53 21.67
N GLU A 20 11.44 -6.48 22.17
CA GLU A 20 12.22 -6.31 23.40
C GLU A 20 13.11 -5.05 23.34
N LEU A 21 13.87 -4.89 22.26
CA LEU A 21 14.78 -3.75 22.10
C LEU A 21 14.02 -2.43 21.91
N ALA A 22 12.92 -2.44 21.16
CA ALA A 22 12.08 -1.24 21.00
C ALA A 22 11.46 -0.82 22.34
N ASP A 23 11.02 -1.76 23.18
CA ASP A 23 10.50 -1.46 24.52
C ASP A 23 11.61 -0.93 25.44
N LEU A 24 12.79 -1.56 25.44
CA LEU A 24 13.97 -1.13 26.21
C LEU A 24 14.39 0.31 25.86
N TYR A 25 14.47 0.62 24.57
CA TYR A 25 14.86 1.94 24.07
C TYR A 25 13.68 2.90 23.90
N LYS A 26 12.47 2.54 24.38
CA LYS A 26 11.22 3.32 24.28
C LYS A 26 10.90 3.80 22.86
N GLY A 27 11.20 2.98 21.85
CA GLY A 27 11.00 3.27 20.44
C GLY A 27 11.82 4.44 19.90
N LYS A 28 12.94 4.77 20.55
CA LYS A 28 13.88 5.83 20.16
C LYS A 28 15.18 5.23 19.64
N ASN A 29 15.91 6.02 18.84
CA ASN A 29 17.23 5.66 18.33
C ASN A 29 17.25 4.33 17.53
N TRP A 30 16.55 4.33 16.40
CA TRP A 30 16.43 3.16 15.51
C TRP A 30 17.75 2.66 14.93
N VAL A 31 18.78 3.50 14.86
CA VAL A 31 20.13 3.09 14.43
C VAL A 31 20.71 2.10 15.44
N LYS A 32 20.65 2.43 16.73
CA LYS A 32 21.12 1.54 17.80
C LYS A 32 20.28 0.27 17.88
N ILE A 33 18.96 0.39 17.82
CA ILE A 33 18.05 -0.78 17.81
C ILE A 33 18.42 -1.73 16.67
N ALA A 34 18.62 -1.22 15.46
CA ALA A 34 18.95 -2.05 14.31
C ALA A 34 20.32 -2.74 14.42
N HIS A 35 21.32 -2.05 14.99
CA HIS A 35 22.61 -2.66 15.31
C HIS A 35 22.44 -3.85 16.26
N ASP A 36 21.73 -3.64 17.37
CA ASP A 36 21.54 -4.67 18.40
C ASP A 36 20.69 -5.85 17.86
N VAL A 37 19.66 -5.58 17.06
CA VAL A 37 18.88 -6.61 16.34
C VAL A 37 19.78 -7.42 15.40
N SER A 38 20.65 -6.73 14.63
CA SER A 38 21.49 -7.38 13.62
C SER A 38 22.51 -8.34 14.24
N ILE A 39 23.07 -7.95 15.40
CA ILE A 39 23.99 -8.79 16.17
C ILE A 39 23.26 -10.02 16.72
N ARG A 40 22.10 -9.83 17.36
CA ARG A 40 21.38 -10.93 18.02
C ARG A 40 20.85 -11.97 17.03
N ILE A 41 20.34 -11.54 15.88
CA ILE A 41 19.77 -12.43 14.85
C ILE A 41 20.82 -12.91 13.84
N ASN A 42 22.05 -12.36 13.88
CA ASN A 42 23.08 -12.58 12.87
C ASN A 42 22.57 -12.28 11.44
N LYS A 43 21.80 -11.19 11.29
CA LYS A 43 21.18 -10.77 10.02
C LYS A 43 21.10 -9.26 9.95
N THR A 44 21.69 -8.67 8.92
CA THR A 44 21.72 -7.20 8.76
C THR A 44 20.32 -6.62 8.57
N ARG A 45 19.93 -5.75 9.51
CA ARG A 45 18.73 -4.92 9.50
C ARG A 45 19.13 -3.44 9.63
N THR A 46 18.37 -2.55 8.98
CA THR A 46 18.58 -1.10 9.07
C THR A 46 17.58 -0.45 10.01
N GLY A 47 17.93 0.74 10.54
CA GLY A 47 17.03 1.51 11.41
C GLY A 47 15.67 1.80 10.77
N LYS A 48 15.65 2.08 9.46
CA LYS A 48 14.40 2.24 8.69
C LYS A 48 13.56 0.97 8.73
N GLN A 49 14.15 -0.19 8.47
CA GLN A 49 13.44 -1.47 8.50
C GLN A 49 12.87 -1.79 9.88
N CYS A 50 13.66 -1.60 10.94
CA CYS A 50 13.23 -1.81 12.32
C CYS A 50 12.08 -0.87 12.69
N ARG A 51 12.20 0.42 12.37
CA ARG A 51 11.14 1.42 12.64
C ARG A 51 9.85 1.07 11.91
N GLU A 52 9.94 0.77 10.62
CA GLU A 52 8.78 0.43 9.79
C GLU A 52 8.07 -0.82 10.33
N ARG A 53 8.83 -1.90 10.64
CA ARG A 53 8.26 -3.12 11.21
C ARG A 53 7.58 -2.85 12.55
N TRP A 54 8.24 -2.08 13.43
CA TRP A 54 7.68 -1.67 14.70
C TRP A 54 6.36 -0.92 14.53
N THR A 55 6.36 0.17 13.76
CA THR A 55 5.17 1.03 13.64
C THR A 55 4.02 0.37 12.89
N ASN A 56 4.30 -0.55 11.96
CA ASN A 56 3.27 -1.17 11.13
C ASN A 56 2.67 -2.44 11.72
N LYS A 57 3.42 -3.21 12.53
CA LYS A 57 2.98 -4.53 12.99
C LYS A 57 3.19 -4.80 14.48
N LEU A 58 4.20 -4.21 15.14
CA LEU A 58 4.56 -4.59 16.53
C LEU A 58 4.13 -3.60 17.62
N LYS A 59 4.00 -2.30 17.30
CA LYS A 59 3.74 -1.23 18.30
C LYS A 59 2.38 -1.38 18.99
N SER A 60 1.39 -1.95 18.31
CA SER A 60 0.08 -2.21 18.90
C SER A 60 -0.13 -3.71 19.00
N ASP A 61 -0.14 -4.23 20.22
CA ASP A 61 -0.52 -5.62 20.55
C ASP A 61 -1.98 -5.97 20.15
N ALA A 62 -2.71 -5.00 19.56
CA ALA A 62 -4.15 -5.04 19.38
C ALA A 62 -4.61 -4.67 17.95
N GLU A 63 -3.79 -4.85 16.90
CA GLU A 63 -4.36 -4.91 15.54
C GLU A 63 -5.34 -6.09 15.49
N SER A 64 -6.64 -5.80 15.53
CA SER A 64 -7.65 -6.80 15.19
C SER A 64 -7.44 -7.15 13.73
N ASN A 65 -7.23 -8.42 13.37
CA ASN A 65 -7.03 -8.79 11.97
C ASN A 65 -8.27 -8.54 11.11
N ASP A 66 -9.46 -8.50 11.73
CA ASP A 66 -10.73 -8.53 11.01
C ASP A 66 -11.30 -7.12 10.82
N TRP A 67 -11.47 -6.71 9.57
CA TRP A 67 -12.19 -5.48 9.22
C TRP A 67 -13.69 -5.70 9.33
N THR A 68 -14.35 -4.95 10.21
CA THR A 68 -15.81 -5.02 10.37
C THR A 68 -16.52 -4.24 9.28
N ASN A 69 -17.80 -4.54 9.02
CA ASN A 69 -18.59 -3.77 8.06
C ASN A 69 -18.67 -2.28 8.43
N GLU A 70 -18.63 -1.97 9.72
CA GLU A 70 -18.57 -0.59 10.21
C GLU A 70 -17.24 0.08 9.87
N ASP A 71 -16.11 -0.60 10.12
CA ASP A 71 -14.78 -0.10 9.73
C ASP A 71 -14.71 0.19 8.23
N ILE A 72 -15.27 -0.71 7.43
CA ILE A 72 -15.31 -0.61 5.96
C ILE A 72 -16.13 0.61 5.54
N ARG A 73 -17.37 0.74 6.03
CA ARG A 73 -18.23 1.89 5.72
C ARG A 73 -17.54 3.20 6.08
N LYS A 74 -17.05 3.30 7.31
CA LYS A 74 -16.36 4.49 7.83
C LYS A 74 -15.13 4.85 7.00
N LEU A 75 -14.34 3.85 6.59
CA LEU A 75 -13.16 4.07 5.76
C LEU A 75 -13.53 4.70 4.42
N PHE A 76 -14.48 4.10 3.70
CA PHE A 76 -14.87 4.59 2.37
C PHE A 76 -15.64 5.91 2.42
N GLU A 77 -16.37 6.19 3.51
CA GLU A 77 -17.01 7.48 3.74
C GLU A 77 -15.97 8.59 3.95
N ILE A 78 -15.05 8.41 4.89
CA ILE A 78 -14.02 9.43 5.20
C ILE A 78 -13.11 9.61 3.98
N GLN A 79 -12.66 8.52 3.35
CA GLN A 79 -11.83 8.59 2.14
C GLN A 79 -12.58 9.32 1.00
N GLY A 80 -13.90 9.15 0.89
CA GLY A 80 -14.72 9.89 -0.07
C GLY A 80 -14.77 11.40 0.19
N LYS A 81 -14.67 11.83 1.46
CA LYS A 81 -14.71 13.25 1.85
C LYS A 81 -13.35 13.94 1.73
N ILE A 82 -12.27 13.30 2.18
CA ILE A 82 -10.95 13.94 2.30
C ILE A 82 -9.88 13.37 1.35
N GLY A 83 -10.20 12.32 0.61
CA GLY A 83 -9.27 11.63 -0.30
C GLY A 83 -8.28 10.71 0.41
N ASN A 84 -7.15 10.41 -0.26
CA ASN A 84 -6.13 9.47 0.22
C ASN A 84 -5.20 10.07 1.31
N LYS A 85 -5.76 10.80 2.26
CA LYS A 85 -5.04 11.41 3.38
C LYS A 85 -4.95 10.46 4.57
N TRP A 86 -4.22 9.36 4.40
CA TRP A 86 -4.19 8.26 5.38
C TRP A 86 -3.78 8.67 6.79
N SER A 87 -2.93 9.69 6.94
CA SER A 87 -2.56 10.24 8.26
C SER A 87 -3.74 10.93 8.96
N GLU A 88 -4.63 11.58 8.21
CA GLU A 88 -5.87 12.20 8.73
C GLU A 88 -6.98 11.18 8.94
N ILE A 89 -6.95 10.04 8.23
CA ILE A 89 -7.90 8.92 8.40
C ILE A 89 -7.55 8.07 9.64
N LEU A 90 -6.25 7.91 9.96
CA LEU A 90 -5.77 7.06 11.05
C LEU A 90 -6.45 7.30 12.42
N PRO A 91 -6.68 8.55 12.89
CA PRO A 91 -7.33 8.80 14.19
C PRO A 91 -8.72 8.17 14.33
N PHE A 92 -9.40 7.87 13.23
CA PHE A 92 -10.71 7.22 13.24
C PHE A 92 -10.66 5.70 13.46
N PHE A 93 -9.45 5.11 13.43
CA PHE A 93 -9.19 3.67 13.55
C PHE A 93 -8.10 3.42 14.62
N PRO A 94 -8.41 3.59 15.91
CA PRO A 94 -7.42 3.56 17.00
C PRO A 94 -6.70 2.21 17.17
N ARG A 95 -7.21 1.14 16.55
CA ARG A 95 -6.63 -0.22 16.58
C ARG A 95 -5.96 -0.62 15.26
N ARG A 96 -5.70 0.33 14.36
CA ARG A 96 -5.09 0.06 13.04
C ARG A 96 -3.86 0.91 12.83
N SER A 97 -2.88 0.39 12.09
CA SER A 97 -1.82 1.21 11.53
C SER A 97 -2.27 1.93 10.25
N LYS A 98 -1.60 3.05 9.92
CA LYS A 98 -1.76 3.77 8.64
C LYS A 98 -1.58 2.82 7.44
N ASN A 99 -0.63 1.88 7.55
CA ASN A 99 -0.37 0.90 6.51
C ASN A 99 -1.52 -0.10 6.35
N SER A 100 -2.08 -0.59 7.46
CA SER A 100 -3.26 -1.48 7.44
C SER A 100 -4.45 -0.84 6.72
N ILE A 101 -4.75 0.43 7.02
CA ILE A 101 -5.83 1.20 6.37
C ILE A 101 -5.60 1.31 4.85
N LYS A 102 -4.41 1.78 4.45
CA LYS A 102 -4.01 1.92 3.04
C LYS A 102 -4.10 0.56 2.31
N ASN A 103 -3.57 -0.49 2.93
CA ASN A 103 -3.55 -1.83 2.34
C ASN A 103 -4.97 -2.37 2.16
N PHE A 104 -5.83 -2.23 3.16
CA PHE A 104 -7.22 -2.68 3.07
C PHE A 104 -7.97 -2.00 1.93
N PHE A 105 -7.83 -0.68 1.81
CA PHE A 105 -8.44 0.12 0.75
C PHE A 105 -8.03 -0.38 -0.64
N TYR A 106 -6.73 -0.42 -0.94
CA TYR A 106 -6.26 -0.82 -2.27
C TYR A 106 -6.51 -2.31 -2.55
N SER A 107 -6.46 -3.16 -1.54
CA SER A 107 -6.78 -4.59 -1.70
C SER A 107 -8.24 -4.80 -2.06
N THR A 108 -9.13 -4.03 -1.46
CA THR A 108 -10.57 -4.05 -1.76
C THR A 108 -10.82 -3.60 -3.19
N ILE A 109 -10.21 -2.48 -3.60
CA ILE A 109 -10.31 -1.96 -4.96
C ILE A 109 -9.78 -2.96 -5.99
N ARG A 110 -8.56 -3.47 -5.82
CA ARG A 110 -7.96 -4.46 -6.75
C ARG A 110 -8.81 -5.72 -6.87
N ARG A 111 -9.35 -6.22 -5.76
CA ARG A 111 -10.27 -7.36 -5.78
C ARG A 111 -11.48 -7.05 -6.65
N ASN A 112 -12.06 -5.87 -6.51
CA ASN A 112 -13.27 -5.50 -7.23
C ASN A 112 -13.01 -5.16 -8.70
N ILE A 113 -11.87 -4.55 -9.05
CA ILE A 113 -11.42 -4.38 -10.44
C ILE A 113 -11.29 -5.75 -11.11
N ARG A 114 -10.61 -6.72 -10.48
CA ARG A 114 -10.48 -8.08 -11.04
C ARG A 114 -11.82 -8.77 -11.24
N ARG A 115 -12.78 -8.57 -10.31
CA ARG A 115 -14.13 -9.13 -10.42
C ARG A 115 -14.94 -8.48 -11.54
N PHE A 116 -14.85 -7.17 -11.70
CA PHE A 116 -15.53 -6.42 -12.75
C PHE A 116 -14.95 -6.74 -14.13
N ASN A 117 -13.62 -6.72 -14.26
CA ASN A 117 -12.92 -6.98 -15.51
C ASN A 117 -13.02 -8.45 -15.98
N ALA A 118 -13.45 -9.37 -15.10
CA ALA A 118 -13.61 -10.78 -15.45
C ALA A 118 -14.73 -10.92 -16.49
N GLY A 119 -14.41 -11.34 -17.72
CA GLY A 119 -15.39 -11.52 -18.79
C GLY A 119 -15.74 -10.26 -19.58
N LYS A 120 -15.03 -9.14 -19.36
CA LYS A 120 -15.17 -7.90 -20.14
C LYS A 120 -14.20 -7.86 -21.32
N THR A 121 -14.57 -7.13 -22.37
CA THR A 121 -13.66 -6.84 -23.50
C THR A 121 -12.56 -5.87 -23.07
N GLU A 122 -11.49 -5.73 -23.85
CA GLU A 122 -10.37 -4.84 -23.48
C GLU A 122 -10.78 -3.37 -23.30
N ASP A 123 -11.78 -2.90 -24.03
CA ASP A 123 -12.30 -1.53 -23.96
C ASP A 123 -13.20 -1.30 -22.74
N GLU A 124 -13.82 -2.36 -22.23
CA GLU A 124 -14.72 -2.32 -21.07
C GLU A 124 -13.98 -2.49 -19.73
N LYS A 125 -12.68 -2.79 -19.76
CA LYS A 125 -11.87 -3.03 -18.56
C LYS A 125 -11.38 -1.73 -17.94
N ILE A 126 -11.38 -1.69 -16.62
CA ILE A 126 -10.73 -0.64 -15.82
C ILE A 126 -9.22 -0.94 -15.77
N LYS A 127 -8.38 -0.07 -16.34
CA LYS A 127 -6.91 -0.27 -16.45
C LYS A 127 -6.06 0.93 -16.00
N GLY A 128 -6.66 2.12 -15.90
CA GLY A 128 -6.03 3.36 -15.45
C GLY A 128 -5.73 3.50 -13.95
N GLU A 129 -5.37 4.73 -13.57
CA GLU A 129 -5.08 5.06 -12.18
C GLU A 129 -6.33 5.08 -11.30
N VAL A 130 -6.31 4.25 -10.25
CA VAL A 130 -7.40 4.12 -9.25
C VAL A 130 -7.91 5.46 -8.73
N LYS A 131 -7.01 6.44 -8.53
CA LYS A 131 -7.34 7.77 -7.99
C LYS A 131 -8.32 8.55 -8.88
N GLU A 132 -8.30 8.32 -10.18
CA GLU A 132 -9.19 8.97 -11.14
C GLU A 132 -10.54 8.26 -11.20
N PHE A 133 -10.54 6.92 -11.20
CA PHE A 133 -11.78 6.14 -11.22
C PHE A 133 -12.65 6.32 -9.98
N ILE A 134 -12.05 6.52 -8.80
CA ILE A 134 -12.80 6.77 -7.56
C ILE A 134 -13.67 8.04 -7.67
N LYS A 135 -13.32 8.99 -8.55
CA LYS A 135 -14.08 10.23 -8.73
C LYS A 135 -15.39 10.01 -9.49
N ILE A 136 -15.49 8.93 -10.27
CA ILE A 136 -16.68 8.59 -11.04
C ILE A 136 -17.63 7.80 -10.13
N PRO A 137 -18.83 8.32 -9.79
CA PRO A 137 -19.71 7.69 -8.80
C PRO A 137 -20.06 6.23 -9.11
N GLU A 138 -20.38 5.94 -10.38
CA GLU A 138 -20.75 4.59 -10.82
C GLU A 138 -19.60 3.59 -10.68
N ILE A 139 -18.37 4.02 -11.01
CA ILE A 139 -17.18 3.18 -10.85
C ILE A 139 -16.81 3.06 -9.38
N ARG A 140 -16.95 4.14 -8.59
CA ARG A 140 -16.73 4.11 -7.15
C ARG A 140 -17.58 3.05 -6.47
N GLU A 141 -18.86 2.91 -6.81
CA GLU A 141 -19.72 1.85 -6.28
C GLU A 141 -19.18 0.45 -6.56
N ILE A 142 -18.66 0.22 -7.76
CA ILE A 142 -18.02 -1.04 -8.14
C ILE A 142 -16.76 -1.26 -7.28
N LEU A 143 -15.92 -0.24 -7.13
CA LEU A 143 -14.64 -0.33 -6.44
C LEU A 143 -14.79 -0.55 -4.93
N ILE A 144 -15.83 -0.01 -4.29
CA ILE A 144 -16.07 -0.13 -2.84
C ILE A 144 -16.99 -1.31 -2.48
N CYS A 145 -17.40 -2.12 -3.46
CA CYS A 145 -18.33 -3.22 -3.26
C CYS A 145 -17.86 -4.23 -2.19
N GLU A 146 -18.78 -4.61 -1.30
CA GLU A 146 -18.49 -5.53 -0.19
C GLU A 146 -18.06 -6.92 -0.67
N LYS A 147 -17.31 -7.65 0.17
CA LYS A 147 -16.88 -9.02 -0.13
C LYS A 147 -18.06 -9.98 -0.29
N SER A 148 -19.14 -9.72 0.45
CA SER A 148 -20.42 -10.44 0.44
C SER A 148 -21.17 -10.36 -0.89
N CYS A 149 -20.92 -9.32 -1.70
CA CYS A 149 -21.58 -9.17 -2.99
C CYS A 149 -21.26 -10.37 -3.90
N GLU A 150 -22.24 -10.80 -4.70
CA GLU A 150 -22.07 -11.90 -5.64
C GLU A 150 -21.10 -11.54 -6.77
N LYS A 151 -20.29 -12.50 -7.23
CA LYS A 151 -19.31 -12.25 -8.31
C LYS A 151 -19.99 -11.99 -9.66
N SER A 152 -21.11 -12.67 -9.92
CA SER A 152 -21.95 -12.50 -11.11
C SER A 152 -22.44 -11.07 -11.28
N LEU A 153 -22.95 -10.47 -10.20
CA LEU A 153 -23.46 -9.09 -10.20
C LEU A 153 -22.43 -8.08 -10.72
N LEU A 154 -21.17 -8.18 -10.27
CA LEU A 154 -20.12 -7.28 -10.74
C LEU A 154 -19.68 -7.57 -12.18
N ARG A 155 -19.67 -8.84 -12.59
CA ARG A 155 -19.32 -9.24 -13.96
C ARG A 155 -20.38 -8.76 -14.97
N GLU A 156 -21.64 -8.86 -14.59
CA GLU A 156 -22.79 -8.52 -15.43
C GLU A 156 -23.12 -7.02 -15.41
N LYS A 157 -22.68 -6.28 -14.38
CA LYS A 157 -22.84 -4.83 -14.31
C LYS A 157 -22.24 -4.17 -15.55
N LYS A 158 -23.05 -3.38 -16.24
CA LYS A 158 -22.64 -2.49 -17.33
C LYS A 158 -22.59 -1.06 -16.77
N LEU A 159 -21.62 -0.30 -17.25
CA LEU A 159 -21.57 1.13 -16.98
C LEU A 159 -22.63 1.82 -17.85
N SER A 160 -23.14 2.95 -17.36
CA SER A 160 -23.84 3.93 -18.18
C SER A 160 -22.92 4.42 -19.32
N ASP A 161 -23.50 4.98 -20.38
CA ASP A 161 -22.71 5.55 -21.48
C ASP A 161 -21.72 6.62 -20.96
N ASP A 162 -22.18 7.50 -20.07
CA ASP A 162 -21.33 8.52 -19.44
C ASP A 162 -20.19 7.91 -18.60
N GLY A 163 -20.51 6.87 -17.83
CA GLY A 163 -19.52 6.13 -17.02
C GLY A 163 -18.50 5.41 -17.88
N PHE A 164 -18.93 4.79 -18.97
CA PHE A 164 -18.09 4.11 -19.94
C PHE A 164 -17.14 5.09 -20.65
N TRP A 165 -17.64 6.22 -21.16
CA TRP A 165 -16.79 7.23 -21.81
C TRP A 165 -15.80 7.86 -20.83
N SER A 166 -16.23 8.16 -19.61
CA SER A 166 -15.34 8.67 -18.56
C SER A 166 -14.23 7.67 -18.22
N MET A 167 -14.58 6.38 -18.09
CA MET A 167 -13.61 5.32 -17.89
C MET A 167 -12.62 5.22 -19.06
N LYS A 168 -13.15 5.24 -20.29
CA LYS A 168 -12.35 5.12 -21.51
C LYS A 168 -11.38 6.28 -21.65
N MET A 169 -11.81 7.52 -21.42
CA MET A 169 -10.91 8.68 -21.41
C MET A 169 -9.77 8.55 -20.40
N ILE A 170 -10.04 8.00 -19.20
CA ILE A 170 -8.99 7.77 -18.20
C ILE A 170 -8.03 6.67 -18.64
N ASN A 171 -8.55 5.59 -19.24
CA ASN A 171 -7.71 4.52 -19.80
C ASN A 171 -6.83 5.03 -20.95
N ASP A 172 -7.39 5.81 -21.87
CA ASP A 172 -6.73 6.26 -23.10
C ASP A 172 -5.65 7.33 -22.81
N ARG A 173 -5.79 8.12 -21.74
CA ARG A 173 -4.73 9.01 -21.24
C ARG A 173 -3.43 8.27 -20.88
N LEU A 174 -3.45 6.94 -20.73
CA LEU A 174 -2.23 6.15 -20.56
C LEU A 174 -1.46 5.92 -21.88
N LEU A 175 -2.07 6.17 -23.04
CA LEU A 175 -1.49 5.86 -24.36
C LEU A 175 -0.70 7.03 -24.99
N ASP A 176 -0.84 8.26 -24.49
CA ASP A 176 -0.25 9.47 -25.09
C ASP A 176 1.16 9.85 -24.53
N CYS A 177 1.83 8.96 -23.78
CA CYS A 177 3.21 9.19 -23.35
C CYS A 177 4.23 8.53 -24.31
N PRO A 178 5.06 9.31 -25.04
CA PRO A 178 6.12 8.75 -25.87
C PRO A 178 7.28 8.25 -24.99
N ASN A 179 7.75 7.04 -25.29
CA ASN A 179 8.73 6.20 -24.57
C ASN A 179 8.15 5.42 -23.39
N ASN A 180 7.64 4.23 -23.69
CA ASN A 180 7.35 3.20 -22.69
C ASN A 180 8.00 1.85 -23.07
N GLU A 181 9.34 1.84 -23.18
CA GLU A 181 10.13 0.61 -22.95
C GLU A 181 10.32 0.32 -21.45
N ASN A 182 9.62 1.04 -20.56
CA ASN A 182 9.54 0.75 -19.13
C ASN A 182 8.08 0.64 -18.70
N ILE A 183 7.33 -0.32 -19.27
CA ILE A 183 6.16 -0.88 -18.58
C ILE A 183 6.69 -1.76 -17.43
N GLU A 184 7.42 -1.15 -16.50
CA GLU A 184 7.52 -1.68 -15.15
C GLU A 184 6.25 -1.25 -14.44
N ASP A 185 5.26 -2.13 -14.42
CA ASP A 185 4.47 -2.44 -13.23
C ASP A 185 4.25 -1.30 -12.22
N PHE A 186 3.66 -0.18 -12.68
CA PHE A 186 3.14 0.87 -11.81
C PHE A 186 1.65 0.67 -11.62
N GLY A 187 1.30 -0.38 -10.86
CA GLY A 187 -0.05 -0.57 -10.32
C GLY A 187 -0.49 -2.02 -10.13
N LEU A 188 0.22 -2.99 -10.70
CA LEU A 188 0.01 -4.43 -10.56
C LEU A 188 0.99 -5.05 -9.58
N LEU A 189 1.24 -4.35 -8.46
CA LEU A 189 1.61 -5.06 -7.26
C LEU A 189 0.40 -5.91 -6.86
N GLU A 190 0.55 -7.22 -7.01
CA GLU A 190 0.07 -8.16 -6.00
C GLU A 190 0.14 -7.47 -4.62
N ILE A 191 -0.90 -7.62 -3.82
CA ILE A 191 -0.87 -7.16 -2.44
C ILE A 191 0.28 -7.89 -1.77
N ASP A 192 1.44 -7.26 -1.75
CA ASP A 192 2.54 -7.60 -0.89
C ASP A 192 2.67 -6.39 0.04
N GLU A 193 2.55 -6.67 1.33
CA GLU A 193 2.41 -5.69 2.42
C GLU A 193 3.61 -4.72 2.59
N ASN A 194 4.55 -4.69 1.63
CA ASN A 194 5.88 -4.10 1.72
C ASN A 194 6.24 -3.17 0.54
N LYS A 195 5.56 -2.03 0.38
CA LYS A 195 6.10 -0.91 -0.43
C LYS A 195 5.80 0.43 0.25
N SER A 196 6.82 1.01 0.90
CA SER A 196 6.92 2.43 1.23
C SER A 196 7.74 3.11 0.13
N TYR A 197 7.20 4.18 -0.46
CA TYR A 197 7.89 5.01 -1.44
C TYR A 197 8.65 6.10 -0.67
N GLU A 198 9.93 6.31 -0.97
CA GLU A 198 10.62 7.57 -0.67
C GLU A 198 11.45 8.01 -1.88
N ASP A 199 11.41 9.34 -2.08
CA ASP A 199 11.93 10.13 -3.18
C ASP A 199 13.41 9.91 -3.50
N GLU A 200 13.68 9.68 -4.78
CA GLU A 200 15.01 9.76 -5.37
C GLU A 200 15.33 11.23 -5.68
N ASN A 201 15.75 11.99 -4.66
CA ASN A 201 16.48 13.26 -4.83
C ASN A 201 17.26 13.64 -3.56
N SER A 202 17.88 12.67 -2.90
CA SER A 202 18.89 12.96 -1.88
C SER A 202 20.28 12.77 -2.48
N PRO A 203 21.15 13.79 -2.51
CA PRO A 203 22.49 13.69 -3.08
C PRO A 203 23.34 12.61 -2.38
N PRO A 204 24.28 11.96 -3.07
CA PRO A 204 25.14 10.95 -2.46
C PRO A 204 25.99 11.57 -1.35
N LEU A 205 26.04 10.90 -0.20
CA LEU A 205 26.92 11.25 0.91
C LEU A 205 28.37 11.10 0.44
N ILE A 206 29.09 12.22 0.41
CA ILE A 206 30.53 12.27 0.20
C ILE A 206 31.21 11.53 1.35
N ASP A 207 32.14 10.64 1.01
CA ASP A 207 33.00 9.91 1.93
C ASP A 207 33.86 10.92 2.74
N GLN A 208 33.57 11.06 4.04
CA GLN A 208 34.30 11.95 4.93
C GLN A 208 35.60 11.34 5.49
N SER A 209 36.05 10.18 4.98
CA SER A 209 37.35 9.60 5.38
C SER A 209 38.56 10.26 4.71
N ILE A 210 38.38 11.28 3.86
CA ILE A 210 39.47 11.98 3.13
C ILE A 210 39.71 13.41 3.64
N LEU A 211 39.17 13.82 4.81
CA LEU A 211 39.28 15.21 5.27
C LEU A 211 40.11 15.46 6.54
N TRP A 212 40.91 14.49 7.00
CA TRP A 212 41.83 14.71 8.14
C TRP A 212 43.16 13.96 8.04
N GLU A 213 43.83 14.02 6.89
CA GLU A 213 45.30 13.95 6.77
C GLU A 213 45.79 14.89 5.67
#